data_AF-A0A410G133-F1
#
_entry.id   AF-A0A410G133-F1
#
_cell.length_a   1.000
_cell.length_b   1.000
_cell.length_c   1.000
_cell.angle_alpha   90.00
_cell.angle_beta   90.00
_cell.angle_gamma   90.00
#
_symmetry.space_group_name_H-M   'P 1'
#
loop_
_entity.id
_entity.type
_entity.pdbx_description
1 polymer ?
#
loop_
_entity_poly.entity_id
_entity_poly.type
_entity_poly.pdbx_seq_one_letter_code
_entity_poly.pdbx_strand_id
1 'polypeptide(L)' 'MLGWFKKKSKLETLKAHYRDLMKKSYEASPNNPEKSERAHRQADKIFEEIKYLSLNNGE' A
#
# COMPACT_ATOMS: atom_id res chain seq x y z
N MET A 1 30.72 -12.12 0.40
CA MET A 1 29.28 -12.13 0.74
C MET A 1 28.65 -10.76 0.45
N LEU A 2 28.52 -10.37 -0.82
CA LEU A 2 27.91 -9.09 -1.22
C LEU A 2 26.97 -9.33 -2.42
N GLY A 3 25.83 -9.99 -2.19
CA GLY A 3 24.90 -10.29 -3.27
C GLY A 3 23.48 -10.41 -2.76
N TRP A 4 22.73 -9.31 -2.85
CA TRP A 4 21.29 -9.24 -3.17
C TRP A 4 20.66 -7.98 -2.57
N PHE A 5 21.02 -6.80 -3.08
CA PHE A 5 20.04 -5.72 -3.15
C PHE A 5 18.99 -6.11 -4.20
N LYS A 6 18.08 -7.05 -3.87
CA LYS A 6 16.90 -7.26 -4.69
C LYS A 6 16.12 -5.96 -4.69
N LYS A 7 16.02 -5.31 -5.86
CA LYS A 7 15.07 -4.20 -6.04
C LYS A 7 13.71 -4.73 -5.62
N LYS A 8 13.04 -4.02 -4.71
CA LYS A 8 11.69 -4.39 -4.25
C LYS A 8 10.83 -4.68 -5.46
N SER A 9 10.13 -5.82 -5.45
CA SER A 9 9.17 -6.11 -6.51
C SER A 9 8.11 -5.00 -6.55
N LYS A 10 7.50 -4.79 -7.71
CA LYS A 10 6.39 -3.83 -7.85
C LYS A 10 5.31 -4.10 -6.80
N LEU A 11 5.03 -5.38 -6.53
CA LEU A 11 4.09 -5.82 -5.50
C LEU A 11 4.52 -5.39 -4.09
N GLU A 12 5.79 -5.54 -3.73
CA GLU A 12 6.31 -5.13 -2.42
C GLU A 12 6.27 -3.62 -2.24
N THR A 13 6.54 -2.87 -3.30
CA THR A 13 6.44 -1.40 -3.30
C THR A 13 5.00 -0.96 -3.08
N LEU A 14 4.03 -1.59 -3.77
CA LEU A 14 2.61 -1.31 -3.60
C LEU A 14 2.13 -1.69 -2.18
N LYS A 15 2.51 -2.86 -1.66
CA LYS A 15 2.19 -3.28 -0.28
C LYS A 15 2.75 -2.30 0.77
N ALA A 16 3.97 -1.81 0.57
CA ALA A 16 4.55 -0.80 1.45
C ALA A 16 3.79 0.52 1.40
N HIS A 17 3.40 0.97 0.21
CA HIS A 17 2.64 2.19 0.02
C HIS A 17 1.22 2.10 0.62
N TYR A 18 0.54 0.96 0.41
CA TYR A 18 -0.74 0.67 1.06
C TYR A 18 -0.66 0.78 2.59
N ARG A 19 0.36 0.16 3.19
CA ARG A 19 0.56 0.20 4.64
C ARG A 19 0.80 1.62 5.16
N ASP A 20 1.56 2.43 4.42
CA ASP A 20 1.82 3.83 4.78
C ASP A 20 0.55 4.68 4.71
N LEU A 21 -0.28 4.50 3.68
CA LEU A 21 -1.56 5.21 3.54
C LEU A 21 -2.57 4.80 4.62
N MET A 22 -2.68 3.51 4.92
CA MET A 22 -3.50 2.99 6.02
C MET A 22 -3.07 3.60 7.35
N LYS A 23 -1.76 3.63 7.63
CA LYS A 23 -1.22 4.23 8.85
C LYS A 23 -1.57 5.72 8.94
N LYS A 24 -1.35 6.46 7.85
CA LYS A 24 -1.71 7.88 7.75
C LYS A 24 -3.20 8.13 7.93
N SER A 25 -4.06 7.24 7.42
CA SER A 25 -5.50 7.34 7.63
C SER A 25 -5.86 7.19 9.11
N TYR A 26 -5.28 6.20 9.78
CA TYR A 26 -5.50 5.95 11.19
C TYR A 26 -5.02 7.12 12.07
N GLU A 27 -3.83 7.64 11.79
CA GLU A 27 -3.27 8.82 12.48
C GLU A 27 -4.10 10.09 12.22
N ALA A 28 -4.67 10.23 11.02
CA ALA A 28 -5.53 11.36 10.68
C ALA A 28 -6.96 11.24 11.21
N SER A 29 -7.47 10.03 11.42
CA SER A 29 -8.85 9.74 11.84
C SER A 29 -9.34 10.58 13.03
N PRO A 30 -8.59 10.70 14.15
CA PRO A 30 -9.06 11.47 15.30
C PRO A 30 -9.10 13.00 15.09
N ASN A 31 -8.29 13.53 14.17
CA ASN A 31 -8.11 14.98 14.02
C ASN A 31 -8.72 15.55 12.73
N ASN A 32 -8.81 14.73 11.68
CA ASN A 32 -9.19 15.13 10.33
C ASN A 32 -9.86 13.94 9.61
N PRO A 33 -11.17 13.71 9.85
CA PRO A 33 -11.88 12.57 9.27
C PRO A 33 -11.88 12.60 7.74
N GLU A 34 -11.96 13.78 7.13
CA GLU A 34 -11.90 13.91 5.67
C GLU A 34 -10.53 13.51 5.09
N LYS A 35 -9.44 13.81 5.81
CA LYS A 35 -8.09 13.41 5.41
C LYS A 35 -7.88 11.90 5.60
N SER A 36 -8.45 11.34 6.67
CA SER A 36 -8.49 9.90 6.90
C SER A 36 -9.20 9.19 5.75
N GLU A 37 -10.41 9.60 5.42
CA GLU A 37 -11.22 9.06 4.33
C GLU A 37 -10.48 9.13 2.99
N ARG A 38 -9.85 10.26 2.66
CA ARG A 38 -9.05 10.40 1.44
C ARG A 38 -7.89 9.41 1.39
N ALA A 39 -7.15 9.25 2.49
CA ALA A 39 -6.04 8.30 2.58
C ALA A 39 -6.53 6.85 2.51
N HIS A 40 -7.68 6.55 3.12
CA HIS A 40 -8.34 5.25 3.05
C HIS A 40 -8.73 4.91 1.60
N ARG A 41 -9.42 5.81 0.89
CA ARG A 41 -9.78 5.62 -0.53
C ARG A 41 -8.57 5.45 -1.45
N GLN A 42 -7.46 6.13 -1.14
CA GLN A 42 -6.21 5.94 -1.87
C GLN A 42 -5.62 4.55 -1.58
N ALA A 43 -5.67 4.10 -0.33
CA ALA A 43 -5.24 2.76 0.05
C ALA A 43 -6.09 1.68 -0.65
N ASP A 44 -7.42 1.86 -0.75
CA ASP A 44 -8.31 0.91 -1.45
C ASP A 44 -7.91 0.72 -2.92
N LYS A 45 -7.61 1.80 -3.64
CA LYS A 45 -7.15 1.71 -5.04
C LYS A 45 -5.84 0.93 -5.16
N ILE A 46 -4.91 1.15 -4.25
CA ILE A 46 -3.64 0.40 -4.21
C ILE A 46 -3.91 -1.07 -3.87
N PHE A 47 -4.86 -1.35 -2.97
CA PHE A 47 -5.24 -2.71 -2.63
C PHE A 47 -5.84 -3.47 -3.82
N GLU A 48 -6.67 -2.82 -4.63
CA GLU A 48 -7.16 -3.40 -5.88
C GLU A 48 -6.02 -3.71 -6.86
N GLU A 49 -5.04 -2.82 -6.98
CA GLU A 49 -3.87 -3.06 -7.84
C GLU A 49 -2.98 -4.19 -7.30
N ILE A 50 -2.80 -4.28 -5.98
CA ILE A 50 -2.12 -5.41 -5.31
C ILE A 50 -2.88 -6.71 -5.61
N LYS A 51 -4.20 -6.72 -5.47
CA LYS A 51 -5.05 -7.89 -5.70
C LYS A 51 -4.97 -8.35 -7.15
N TYR A 52 -5.07 -7.42 -8.09
CA TYR A 52 -4.93 -7.69 -9.52
C TYR A 52 -3.56 -8.29 -9.84
N LEU A 53 -2.49 -7.68 -9.33
CA LEU A 53 -1.13 -8.17 -9.55
C LEU A 53 -0.87 -9.51 -8.86
N SER A 54 -1.41 -9.76 -7.67
CA SER A 54 -1.29 -11.04 -6.99
C SER A 54 -2.03 -12.15 -7.76
N LEU A 55 -3.25 -11.88 -8.25
CA LEU A 55 -4.01 -12.85 -9.03
C LEU A 55 -3.38 -13.12 -10.40
N ASN A 56 -2.85 -12.08 -11.07
CA ASN A 56 -2.25 -12.20 -12.39
C ASN A 56 -0.82 -12.79 -12.36
N ASN A 57 -0.13 -12.75 -11.21
CA ASN A 57 1.20 -13.36 -11.05
C ASN A 57 1.17 -14.82 -10.57
N GLY A 58 -0.01 -15.43 -10.36
CA GLY A 58 -0.14 -16.87 -10.15
C GLY A 58 0.74 -17.45 -9.04
N GLU A 59 0.76 -16.82 -7.86
CA GLU A 59 1.21 -17.45 -6.61
C GLU A 59 0.03 -18.13 -5.90
#